data_AF-A0A6J6HLV0-F1
#
_entry.id   AF-A0A6J6HLV0-F1
#
_cell.length_a   1.000
_cell.length_b   1.000
_cell.length_c   1.000
_cell.angle_alpha   90.00
_cell.angle_beta   90.00
_cell.angle_gamma   90.00
#
_symmetry.space_group_name_H-M   'P 1'
#
loop_
_entity.id
_entity.type
_entity.pdbx_description
1 polymer ?
#
loop_
_entity_poly.entity_id
_entity_poly.type
_entity_poly.pdbx_seq_one_letter_code
_entity_poly.pdbx_strand_id
1 'polypeptide(L)'
;MPAYRGDAVNDLEFTLESRTPDPDRLVRVYNTSSATLNLVRAFTQGGFADLRQVHEWNKGFIRDSSVGERYEAMAQEIGRALAFMTSAGVSPEEFKTVDFYSSHEALILEYEKALTRIDSRTDLPYDVSAHFLWIGERTRQLDGAHIDFASKIRNPIGVKLGPKSTVEDALTLIDRLDPDREPGRLTFITRMGAGKIREVLPALVDGVTKSGAKVLWVCDPMHGNTYEAPSGYKTRKFDDVLDEVKGFFEVHKSLGTHPGGIHIELTGDDVTECVGGGEQISHEDLASRYESACDPRLNHSQSLELAFLVAEMLRDR
;
A
#
# COMPACT_ATOMS: atom_id res chain seq x y z
N MET A 1 8.78 -29.45 3.28
CA MET A 1 9.02 -28.43 4.31
C MET A 1 7.79 -27.56 4.46
N PRO A 2 7.31 -27.23 5.69
CA PRO A 2 6.27 -26.22 5.86
C PRO A 2 6.68 -24.86 5.28
N ALA A 3 5.72 -24.13 4.71
CA ALA A 3 5.94 -22.80 4.16
C ALA A 3 6.27 -21.78 5.27
N TYR A 4 7.04 -20.75 4.93
CA TYR A 4 7.22 -19.57 5.77
C TYR A 4 5.92 -18.76 5.73
N ARG A 5 5.46 -18.30 6.89
CA ARG A 5 4.17 -17.62 7.04
C ARG A 5 4.32 -16.24 7.70
N GLY A 6 5.50 -15.66 7.62
CA GLY A 6 5.85 -14.43 8.33
C GLY A 6 6.41 -14.70 9.72
N ASP A 7 7.24 -13.78 10.20
CA ASP A 7 7.94 -13.87 11.49
C ASP A 7 7.00 -13.99 12.69
N ALA A 8 5.74 -13.60 12.53
CA ALA A 8 4.68 -13.78 13.51
C ALA A 8 4.28 -15.25 13.73
N VAL A 9 4.57 -16.13 12.77
CA VAL A 9 4.20 -17.54 12.80
C VAL A 9 5.45 -18.41 12.94
N ASN A 10 6.41 -18.29 12.02
CA ASN A 10 7.62 -19.12 11.98
C ASN A 10 8.79 -18.36 11.38
N ASP A 11 9.97 -18.99 11.28
CA ASP A 11 11.20 -18.35 10.80
C ASP A 11 11.45 -18.54 9.29
N LEU A 12 12.28 -17.68 8.72
CA LEU A 12 12.68 -17.72 7.32
C LEU A 12 13.63 -18.89 7.03
N GLU A 13 14.45 -19.29 8.00
CA GLU A 13 15.44 -20.36 7.83
C GLU A 13 14.79 -21.68 7.36
N PHE A 14 15.46 -22.39 6.44
CA PHE A 14 14.92 -23.58 5.77
C PHE A 14 15.18 -24.88 6.55
N THR A 15 14.82 -24.91 7.83
CA THR A 15 14.84 -26.12 8.68
C THR A 15 13.46 -26.45 9.23
N LEU A 16 13.24 -27.71 9.62
CA LEU A 16 11.96 -28.14 10.19
C LEU A 16 11.64 -27.42 11.51
N GLU A 17 12.65 -27.24 12.35
CA GLU A 17 12.55 -26.52 13.62
C GLU A 17 12.14 -25.06 13.36
N SER A 18 12.90 -24.37 12.52
CA SER A 18 12.66 -22.96 12.19
C SER A 18 11.28 -22.72 11.53
N ARG A 19 10.72 -23.70 10.80
CA ARG A 19 9.37 -23.59 10.19
C ARG A 19 8.22 -24.06 11.09
N THR A 20 8.50 -24.54 12.30
CA THR A 20 7.45 -24.90 13.27
C THR A 20 6.81 -23.63 13.83
N PRO A 21 5.47 -23.50 13.80
CA PRO A 21 4.79 -22.33 14.37
C PRO A 21 5.09 -22.15 15.86
N ASP A 22 5.43 -20.93 16.26
CA ASP A 22 5.77 -20.57 17.64
C ASP A 22 4.93 -19.37 18.11
N PRO A 23 4.00 -19.54 19.07
CA PRO A 23 3.12 -18.47 19.54
C PRO A 23 3.85 -17.34 20.27
N ASP A 24 5.04 -17.56 20.84
CA ASP A 24 5.82 -16.51 21.51
C ASP A 24 6.29 -15.43 20.52
N ARG A 25 6.31 -15.75 19.23
CA ARG A 25 6.58 -14.79 18.16
C ARG A 25 5.54 -13.66 18.09
N LEU A 26 4.31 -13.88 18.54
CA LEU A 26 3.30 -12.81 18.60
C LEU A 26 3.70 -11.71 19.59
N VAL A 27 4.32 -12.08 20.71
CA VAL A 27 4.86 -11.11 21.68
C VAL A 27 6.06 -10.37 21.10
N ARG A 28 6.92 -11.08 20.36
CA ARG A 28 8.05 -10.48 19.65
C ARG A 28 7.58 -9.45 18.62
N VAL A 29 6.58 -9.81 17.80
CA VAL A 29 5.98 -8.91 16.80
C VAL A 29 5.38 -7.68 17.47
N TYR A 30 4.64 -7.84 18.58
CA TYR A 30 4.13 -6.69 19.33
C TYR A 30 5.25 -5.74 19.77
N ASN A 31 6.32 -6.27 20.37
CA ASN A 31 7.44 -5.46 20.85
C ASN A 31 8.17 -4.75 19.70
N THR A 32 8.43 -5.46 18.60
CA THR A 32 9.07 -4.89 17.40
C THR A 32 8.20 -3.81 16.78
N SER A 33 6.90 -4.06 16.59
CA SER A 33 5.95 -3.07 16.06
C SER A 33 5.88 -1.83 16.94
N SER A 34 5.82 -1.99 18.26
CA SER A 34 5.82 -0.85 19.19
C SER A 34 7.10 -0.02 19.10
N ALA A 35 8.27 -0.66 19.02
CA ALA A 35 9.54 0.03 18.88
C ALA A 35 9.65 0.78 17.54
N THR A 36 9.23 0.13 16.45
CA THR A 36 9.19 0.73 15.11
C THR A 36 8.26 1.93 15.07
N LEU A 37 7.04 1.82 15.58
CA LEU A 37 6.08 2.94 15.58
C LEU A 37 6.55 4.10 16.44
N ASN A 38 7.21 3.83 17.57
CA ASN A 38 7.83 4.88 18.37
C ASN A 38 8.89 5.66 17.57
N LEU A 39 9.72 4.95 16.82
CA LEU A 39 10.74 5.55 15.96
C LEU A 39 10.13 6.34 14.79
N VAL A 40 9.11 5.79 14.12
CA VAL A 40 8.38 6.48 13.04
C VAL A 40 7.77 7.79 13.54
N ARG A 41 7.12 7.79 14.71
CA ARG A 41 6.59 9.03 15.32
C ARG A 41 7.69 10.05 15.60
N ALA A 42 8.83 9.61 16.11
CA ALA A 42 9.97 10.48 16.37
C ALA A 42 10.52 11.13 15.09
N PHE A 43 10.67 10.39 13.99
CA PHE A 43 11.13 10.95 12.71
C PHE A 43 10.12 11.89 12.06
N THR A 44 8.83 11.50 12.08
CA THR A 44 7.76 12.25 11.39
C THR A 44 7.39 13.56 12.11
N GLN A 45 7.59 13.63 13.42
CA GLN A 45 7.33 14.83 14.23
C GLN A 45 8.61 15.63 14.56
N GLY A 46 9.79 15.01 14.43
CA GLY A 46 11.08 15.60 14.77
C GLY A 46 11.73 16.47 13.69
N GLY A 47 10.98 16.85 12.64
CA GLY A 47 11.48 17.69 11.54
C GLY A 47 12.22 16.93 10.43
N PHE A 48 12.38 15.61 10.53
CA PHE A 48 12.89 14.80 9.43
C PHE A 48 11.85 14.66 8.30
N ALA A 49 10.56 14.91 8.55
CA ALA A 49 9.52 14.90 7.52
C ALA A 49 9.24 16.30 6.93
N ASP A 50 10.15 17.25 7.12
CA ASP A 50 9.99 18.62 6.61
C ASP A 50 9.98 18.65 5.08
N LEU A 51 8.87 19.12 4.49
CA LEU A 51 8.69 19.18 3.04
C LEU A 51 9.75 20.01 2.32
N ARG A 52 10.45 20.91 3.04
CA ARG A 52 11.54 21.71 2.48
C ARG A 52 12.80 20.89 2.20
N GLN A 53 12.93 19.71 2.82
CA GLN A 53 14.06 18.79 2.60
C GLN A 53 13.83 17.83 1.43
N VAL A 54 12.64 17.82 0.83
CA VAL A 54 12.28 16.96 -0.32
C VAL A 54 13.24 17.14 -1.50
N HIS A 55 13.77 18.35 -1.70
CA HIS A 55 14.78 18.61 -2.73
C HIS A 55 16.12 17.93 -2.45
N GLU A 56 16.55 17.85 -1.18
CA GLU A 56 17.82 17.19 -0.83
C GLU A 56 17.70 15.66 -0.93
N TRP A 57 16.56 15.07 -0.54
CA TRP A 57 16.35 13.63 -0.61
C TRP A 57 16.32 13.10 -2.04
N ASN A 58 15.84 13.91 -2.99
CA ASN A 58 15.62 13.47 -4.36
C ASN A 58 16.78 13.80 -5.33
N LYS A 59 17.82 14.51 -4.88
CA LYS A 59 19.00 14.81 -5.71
C LYS A 59 19.75 13.57 -6.18
N GLY A 60 19.73 12.49 -5.39
CA GLY A 60 20.31 11.20 -5.79
C GLY A 60 19.57 10.57 -6.97
N PHE A 61 18.24 10.54 -6.89
CA PHE A 61 17.35 9.96 -7.91
C PHE A 61 17.47 10.59 -9.30
N ILE A 62 17.71 11.91 -9.37
CA ILE A 62 17.79 12.65 -10.65
C ILE A 62 19.00 12.22 -11.49
N ARG A 63 20.10 11.79 -10.86
CA ARG A 63 21.34 11.50 -11.59
C ARG A 63 21.29 10.22 -12.42
N ASP A 64 20.50 9.24 -11.99
CA ASP A 64 20.54 7.87 -12.49
C ASP A 64 19.24 7.42 -13.19
N SER A 65 18.25 8.31 -13.36
CA SER A 65 16.94 7.96 -13.94
C SER A 65 16.72 8.45 -15.38
N SER A 66 16.12 7.60 -16.21
CA SER A 66 15.66 7.93 -17.58
C SER A 66 14.55 9.00 -17.61
N VAL A 67 13.88 9.23 -16.47
CA VAL A 67 12.86 10.26 -16.25
C VAL A 67 13.40 11.55 -15.61
N GLY A 68 14.72 11.62 -15.38
CA GLY A 68 15.36 12.68 -14.58
C GLY A 68 15.04 14.11 -15.03
N GLU A 69 14.97 14.39 -16.34
CA GLU A 69 14.63 15.73 -16.85
C GLU A 69 13.20 16.17 -16.50
N ARG A 70 12.21 15.26 -16.65
CA ARG A 70 10.82 15.57 -16.31
C ARG A 70 10.63 15.68 -14.81
N TYR A 71 11.31 14.82 -14.07
CA TYR A 71 11.37 14.88 -12.62
C TYR A 71 11.91 16.24 -12.15
N GLU A 72 13.05 16.66 -12.69
CA GLU A 72 13.69 17.94 -12.38
C GLU A 72 12.74 19.12 -12.63
N ALA A 73 11.97 19.10 -13.72
CA ALA A 73 11.01 20.16 -14.01
C ALA A 73 9.91 20.27 -12.94
N MET A 74 9.34 19.14 -12.48
CA MET A 74 8.33 19.12 -11.41
C MET A 74 8.94 19.48 -10.05
N ALA A 75 10.13 18.96 -9.74
CA ALA A 75 10.84 19.28 -8.52
C ALA A 75 11.10 20.80 -8.45
N GLN A 76 11.60 21.40 -9.53
CA GLN A 76 11.78 22.85 -9.62
C GLN A 76 10.46 23.61 -9.44
N GLU A 77 9.36 23.10 -9.96
CA GLU A 77 8.03 23.69 -9.76
C GLU A 77 7.60 23.66 -8.28
N ILE A 78 7.76 22.52 -7.60
CA ILE A 78 7.52 22.38 -6.16
C ILE A 78 8.43 23.35 -5.38
N GLY A 79 9.70 23.44 -5.76
CA GLY A 79 10.66 24.37 -5.15
C GLY A 79 10.24 25.83 -5.30
N ARG A 80 9.78 26.23 -6.49
CA ARG A 80 9.24 27.58 -6.74
C ARG A 80 8.00 27.86 -5.89
N ALA A 81 7.09 26.89 -5.75
CA ALA A 81 5.91 27.05 -4.91
C ALA A 81 6.26 27.25 -3.43
N LEU A 82 7.19 26.45 -2.89
CA LEU A 82 7.69 26.60 -1.51
C LEU A 82 8.41 27.95 -1.29
N ALA A 83 9.23 28.38 -2.26
CA ALA A 83 9.91 29.67 -2.21
C ALA A 83 8.93 30.85 -2.29
N PHE A 84 7.85 30.72 -3.08
CA PHE A 84 6.78 31.71 -3.16
C PHE A 84 6.05 31.84 -1.82
N MET A 85 5.67 30.72 -1.18
CA MET A 85 5.03 30.74 0.15
C MET A 85 5.91 31.43 1.18
N THR A 86 7.20 31.10 1.20
CA THR A 86 8.18 31.75 2.09
C THR A 86 8.26 33.25 1.82
N SER A 87 8.32 33.66 0.55
CA SER A 87 8.39 35.07 0.13
C SER A 87 7.11 35.85 0.45
N ALA A 88 5.96 35.16 0.46
CA ALA A 88 4.67 35.70 0.90
C ALA A 88 4.54 35.78 2.43
N GLY A 89 5.57 35.39 3.19
CA GLY A 89 5.57 35.38 4.65
C GLY A 89 4.80 34.20 5.27
N VAL A 90 4.48 33.17 4.49
CA VAL A 90 3.72 32.00 4.92
C VAL A 90 4.69 30.86 5.22
N SER A 91 4.77 30.47 6.49
CA SER A 91 5.55 29.31 6.95
C SER A 91 4.68 28.44 7.86
N PRO A 92 3.78 27.63 7.30
CA PRO A 92 2.88 26.77 8.06
C PRO A 92 3.70 25.78 8.91
N GLU A 93 3.32 25.60 10.17
CA GLU A 93 3.93 24.57 11.03
C GLU A 93 3.61 23.17 10.48
N GLU A 94 2.48 23.05 9.77
CA GLU A 94 2.01 21.85 9.07
C GLU A 94 3.01 21.32 8.03
N PHE A 95 3.99 22.12 7.59
CA PHE A 95 5.05 21.65 6.68
C PHE A 95 6.23 20.98 7.39
N LYS A 96 6.30 21.08 8.73
CA LYS A 96 7.40 20.51 9.51
C LYS A 96 7.14 19.09 9.99
N THR A 97 5.88 18.67 10.00
CA THR A 97 5.45 17.37 10.52
C THR A 97 4.54 16.69 9.52
N VAL A 98 4.58 15.36 9.49
CA VAL A 98 3.68 14.54 8.66
C VAL A 98 2.93 13.57 9.56
N ASP A 99 1.61 13.48 9.38
CA ASP A 99 0.84 12.39 9.97
C ASP A 99 1.11 11.11 9.18
N PHE A 100 1.83 10.18 9.81
CA PHE A 100 2.12 8.86 9.25
C PHE A 100 1.34 7.78 9.99
N TYR A 101 0.50 7.07 9.26
CA TYR A 101 -0.37 6.03 9.80
C TYR A 101 0.20 4.64 9.54
N SER A 102 -0.08 3.71 10.44
CA SER A 102 0.31 2.31 10.32
C SER A 102 -0.82 1.45 9.79
N SER A 103 -0.47 0.41 9.03
CA SER A 103 -1.39 -0.61 8.56
C SER A 103 -0.73 -1.96 8.37
N HIS A 104 -1.52 -3.03 8.45
CA HIS A 104 -1.14 -4.39 8.07
C HIS A 104 -2.39 -5.21 7.69
N GLU A 105 -2.18 -6.40 7.10
CA GLU A 105 -3.26 -7.36 6.87
C GLU A 105 -3.70 -7.94 8.21
N ALA A 106 -4.96 -7.75 8.59
CA ALA A 106 -5.54 -8.34 9.79
C ALA A 106 -5.69 -9.85 9.56
N LEU A 107 -4.61 -10.60 9.76
CA LEU A 107 -4.52 -12.01 9.34
C LEU A 107 -4.59 -12.97 10.53
N ILE A 108 -3.76 -12.74 11.55
CA ILE A 108 -3.65 -13.62 12.72
C ILE A 108 -4.66 -13.15 13.76
N LEU A 109 -5.86 -13.73 13.75
CA LEU A 109 -6.98 -13.26 14.55
C LEU A 109 -6.71 -13.30 16.06
N GLU A 110 -5.86 -14.22 16.54
CA GLU A 110 -5.42 -14.27 17.94
C GLU A 110 -4.65 -13.00 18.34
N TYR A 111 -3.85 -12.44 17.42
CA TYR A 111 -3.11 -11.20 17.63
C TYR A 111 -4.04 -9.98 17.58
N GLU A 112 -4.86 -9.88 16.53
CA GLU A 112 -5.78 -8.74 16.32
C GLU A 112 -6.83 -8.64 17.45
N LYS A 113 -7.41 -9.77 17.85
CA LYS A 113 -8.36 -9.80 18.99
C LYS A 113 -7.69 -9.40 20.30
N ALA A 114 -6.47 -9.86 20.55
CA ALA A 114 -5.72 -9.53 21.76
C ALA A 114 -5.35 -8.03 21.84
N LEU A 115 -5.31 -7.33 20.70
CA LEU A 115 -5.04 -5.89 20.60
C LEU A 115 -6.30 -5.05 20.40
N THR A 116 -7.48 -5.64 20.37
CA THR A 116 -8.74 -4.87 20.36
C THR A 116 -9.04 -4.27 21.74
N ARG A 117 -9.36 -2.98 21.78
CA ARG A 117 -9.68 -2.22 23.00
C ARG A 117 -10.99 -1.47 22.82
N ILE A 118 -11.74 -1.30 23.91
CA ILE A 118 -12.86 -0.35 23.94
C ILE A 118 -12.29 1.04 24.13
N ASP A 119 -12.53 1.92 23.17
CA ASP A 119 -12.11 3.31 23.27
C ASP A 119 -12.99 4.07 24.26
N SER A 120 -12.35 4.74 25.23
CA SER A 120 -13.04 5.46 26.31
C SER A 120 -13.84 6.69 25.86
N ARG A 121 -13.68 7.16 24.62
CA ARG A 121 -14.37 8.36 24.09
C ARG A 121 -15.62 7.99 23.31
N THR A 122 -15.61 6.84 22.66
CA THR A 122 -16.68 6.36 21.78
C THR A 122 -17.43 5.16 22.35
N ASP A 123 -16.87 4.48 23.35
CA ASP A 123 -17.35 3.19 23.89
C ASP A 123 -17.42 2.07 22.84
N LEU A 124 -16.65 2.21 21.75
CA LEU A 124 -16.62 1.25 20.65
C LEU A 124 -15.28 0.50 20.58
N PRO A 125 -15.28 -0.73 20.03
CA PRO A 125 -14.05 -1.51 19.85
C PRO A 125 -13.19 -0.97 18.70
N TYR A 126 -11.90 -0.78 18.98
CA TYR A 126 -10.86 -0.50 18.00
C TYR A 126 -9.76 -1.53 18.13
N ASP A 127 -9.32 -2.09 17.02
CA ASP A 127 -8.07 -2.84 16.99
C ASP A 127 -6.91 -1.85 17.01
N VAL A 128 -6.17 -1.80 18.13
CA VAL A 128 -5.07 -0.85 18.29
C VAL A 128 -3.73 -1.43 17.82
N SER A 129 -3.76 -2.55 17.09
CA SER A 129 -2.58 -3.09 16.38
C SER A 129 -2.12 -2.16 15.26
N ALA A 130 -3.04 -1.46 14.59
CA ALA A 130 -2.76 -0.46 13.56
C ALA A 130 -3.90 0.57 13.39
N HIS A 131 -3.66 1.62 12.60
CA HIS A 131 -4.67 2.64 12.33
C HIS A 131 -5.65 2.20 11.23
N PHE A 132 -5.13 1.60 10.16
CA PHE A 132 -5.89 1.02 9.06
C PHE A 132 -5.58 -0.47 8.95
N LEU A 133 -6.58 -1.31 8.77
CA LEU A 133 -6.41 -2.76 8.63
C LEU A 133 -7.03 -3.23 7.33
N TRP A 134 -6.46 -4.24 6.69
CA TRP A 134 -7.10 -4.82 5.50
C TRP A 134 -7.26 -6.33 5.58
N ILE A 135 -8.19 -6.84 4.76
CA ILE A 135 -8.48 -8.26 4.59
C ILE A 135 -7.96 -8.68 3.21
N GLY A 136 -7.13 -9.71 3.19
CA GLY A 136 -6.51 -10.23 1.98
C GLY A 136 -7.46 -10.97 1.06
N GLU A 137 -7.03 -11.17 -0.18
CA GLU A 137 -7.81 -11.90 -1.21
C GLU A 137 -8.14 -13.35 -0.77
N ARG A 138 -7.28 -13.96 0.05
CA ARG A 138 -7.40 -15.37 0.46
C ARG A 138 -8.22 -15.54 1.76
N THR A 139 -8.57 -14.44 2.42
CA THR A 139 -9.22 -14.40 3.73
C THR A 139 -10.54 -13.60 3.73
N ARG A 140 -10.98 -13.13 2.55
CA ARG A 140 -12.24 -12.36 2.39
C ARG A 140 -13.48 -13.21 2.12
N GLN A 141 -13.54 -14.44 2.63
CA GLN A 141 -14.77 -15.25 2.53
C GLN A 141 -15.91 -14.47 3.18
N LEU A 142 -17.03 -14.29 2.47
CA LEU A 142 -18.10 -13.36 2.87
C LEU A 142 -18.70 -13.68 4.25
N ASP A 143 -18.74 -14.96 4.61
CA ASP A 143 -19.16 -15.51 5.90
C ASP A 143 -17.99 -15.93 6.80
N GLY A 144 -16.76 -15.58 6.43
CA GLY A 144 -15.53 -15.93 7.12
C GLY A 144 -15.24 -15.10 8.37
N ALA A 145 -14.33 -15.62 9.19
CA ALA A 145 -13.96 -15.02 10.48
C ALA A 145 -13.32 -13.63 10.35
N HIS A 146 -12.61 -13.34 9.26
CA HIS A 146 -11.98 -12.04 9.04
C HIS A 146 -12.99 -10.94 8.71
N ILE A 147 -14.01 -11.24 7.89
CA ILE A 147 -15.12 -10.31 7.62
C ILE A 147 -15.92 -10.07 8.91
N ASP A 148 -16.22 -11.12 9.67
CA ASP A 148 -16.90 -11.01 10.96
C ASP A 148 -16.10 -10.15 11.96
N PHE A 149 -14.79 -10.36 12.07
CA PHE A 149 -13.91 -9.54 12.91
C PHE A 149 -13.92 -8.06 12.48
N ALA A 150 -13.69 -7.79 11.19
CA ALA A 150 -13.64 -6.43 10.66
C ALA A 150 -14.97 -5.67 10.80
N SER A 151 -16.11 -6.38 10.72
CA SER A 151 -17.44 -5.79 10.94
C SER A 151 -17.64 -5.27 12.37
N LYS A 152 -16.88 -5.80 13.34
CA LYS A 152 -17.03 -5.48 14.76
C LYS A 152 -16.15 -4.33 15.21
N ILE A 153 -15.00 -4.11 14.59
CA ILE A 153 -14.06 -3.02 14.95
C ILE A 153 -14.42 -1.72 14.24
N ARG A 154 -13.99 -0.57 14.79
CA ARG A 154 -14.27 0.78 14.25
C ARG A 154 -13.14 1.44 13.46
N ASN A 155 -12.00 0.74 13.29
CA ASN A 155 -10.93 1.18 12.38
C ASN A 155 -11.45 1.36 10.95
N PRO A 156 -10.91 2.29 10.15
CA PRO A 156 -11.07 2.23 8.69
C PRO A 156 -10.49 0.91 8.16
N ILE A 157 -11.19 0.29 7.22
CA ILE A 157 -10.89 -1.09 6.78
C ILE A 157 -10.75 -1.19 5.27
N GLY A 158 -9.78 -1.99 4.82
CA GLY A 158 -9.56 -2.35 3.43
C GLY A 158 -10.00 -3.77 3.11
N VAL A 159 -10.47 -4.01 1.89
CA VAL A 159 -10.66 -5.36 1.36
C VAL A 159 -10.01 -5.46 -0.01
N LYS A 160 -9.11 -6.44 -0.19
CA LYS A 160 -8.47 -6.72 -1.48
C LYS A 160 -9.51 -7.32 -2.44
N LEU A 161 -9.58 -6.80 -3.66
CA LEU A 161 -10.42 -7.33 -4.73
C LEU A 161 -9.54 -7.77 -5.91
N GLY A 162 -9.48 -9.08 -6.14
CA GLY A 162 -8.82 -9.67 -7.30
C GLY A 162 -9.70 -9.74 -8.55
N PRO A 163 -9.16 -10.23 -9.69
CA PRO A 163 -9.80 -10.21 -11.01
C PRO A 163 -11.02 -11.14 -11.16
N LYS A 164 -11.37 -11.88 -10.11
CA LYS A 164 -12.55 -12.74 -10.06
C LYS A 164 -13.67 -12.15 -9.19
N SER A 165 -13.45 -10.98 -8.58
CA SER A 165 -14.44 -10.32 -7.74
C SER A 165 -15.64 -9.90 -8.59
N THR A 166 -16.84 -10.12 -8.07
CA THR A 166 -18.09 -9.73 -8.71
C THR A 166 -18.70 -8.50 -8.05
N VAL A 167 -19.65 -7.86 -8.72
CA VAL A 167 -20.43 -6.75 -8.14
C VAL A 167 -21.19 -7.23 -6.91
N GLU A 168 -21.75 -8.44 -6.93
CA GLU A 168 -22.47 -9.04 -5.80
C GLU A 168 -21.55 -9.23 -4.58
N ASP A 169 -20.32 -9.69 -4.78
CA ASP A 169 -19.33 -9.78 -3.70
C ASP A 169 -19.08 -8.40 -3.08
N ALA A 170 -18.85 -7.38 -3.91
CA ALA A 170 -18.58 -6.03 -3.46
C ALA A 170 -19.77 -5.45 -2.67
N LEU A 171 -21.01 -5.61 -3.15
CA LEU A 171 -22.20 -5.15 -2.46
C LEU A 171 -22.39 -5.86 -1.11
N THR A 172 -22.18 -7.18 -1.08
CA THR A 172 -22.28 -7.97 0.17
C THR A 172 -21.21 -7.53 1.19
N LEU A 173 -20.00 -7.23 0.73
CA LEU A 173 -18.95 -6.69 1.59
C LEU A 173 -19.33 -5.34 2.18
N ILE A 174 -19.89 -4.41 1.38
CA ILE A 174 -20.31 -3.11 1.90
C ILE A 174 -21.41 -3.30 2.94
N ASP A 175 -22.42 -4.13 2.68
CA ASP A 175 -23.53 -4.36 3.61
C ASP A 175 -23.06 -4.91 4.96
N ARG A 176 -21.94 -5.67 4.98
CA ARG A 176 -21.36 -6.21 6.22
C ARG A 176 -20.39 -5.26 6.93
N LEU A 177 -19.62 -4.48 6.17
CA LEU A 177 -18.46 -3.75 6.70
C LEU A 177 -18.71 -2.25 6.85
N ASP A 178 -19.65 -1.72 6.08
CA ASP A 178 -20.08 -0.33 6.07
C ASP A 178 -21.63 -0.23 5.94
N PRO A 179 -22.37 -0.80 6.91
CA PRO A 179 -23.84 -0.83 6.86
C PRO A 179 -24.47 0.57 6.88
N ASP A 180 -23.78 1.53 7.52
CA ASP A 180 -24.23 2.92 7.66
C ASP A 180 -23.78 3.82 6.49
N ARG A 181 -23.07 3.26 5.50
CA ARG A 181 -22.53 3.98 4.32
C ARG A 181 -21.65 5.18 4.69
N GLU A 182 -20.83 5.03 5.72
CA GLU A 182 -19.95 6.06 6.26
C GLU A 182 -18.78 6.31 5.29
N PRO A 183 -18.63 7.53 4.73
CA PRO A 183 -17.56 7.82 3.79
C PRO A 183 -16.17 7.56 4.39
N GLY A 184 -15.35 6.77 3.70
CA GLY A 184 -14.00 6.44 4.15
C GLY A 184 -13.90 5.30 5.17
N ARG A 185 -15.03 4.72 5.60
CA ARG A 185 -15.04 3.50 6.45
C ARG A 185 -14.44 2.30 5.71
N LEU A 186 -14.87 2.08 4.47
CA LEU A 186 -14.47 0.95 3.64
C LEU A 186 -13.66 1.39 2.42
N THR A 187 -12.53 0.72 2.22
CA THR A 187 -11.64 0.87 1.07
C THR A 187 -11.61 -0.42 0.26
N PHE A 188 -11.91 -0.36 -1.03
CA PHE A 188 -11.64 -1.46 -1.95
C PHE A 188 -10.25 -1.30 -2.57
N ILE A 189 -9.41 -2.33 -2.37
CA ILE A 189 -8.03 -2.35 -2.84
C ILE A 189 -7.95 -3.31 -4.05
N THR A 190 -7.94 -2.77 -5.27
CA THR A 190 -8.03 -3.55 -6.51
C THR A 190 -6.67 -4.06 -6.93
N ARG A 191 -6.54 -5.36 -7.20
CA ARG A 191 -5.29 -6.02 -7.64
C ARG A 191 -5.57 -6.97 -8.81
N MET A 192 -5.99 -6.39 -9.93
CA MET A 192 -6.53 -7.11 -11.08
C MET A 192 -5.44 -7.63 -12.01
N GLY A 193 -4.28 -6.96 -12.03
CA GLY A 193 -3.26 -7.10 -13.04
C GLY A 193 -3.47 -6.11 -14.19
N ALA A 194 -2.37 -5.62 -14.77
CA ALA A 194 -2.37 -4.63 -15.87
C ALA A 194 -3.24 -5.06 -17.05
N GLY A 195 -3.15 -6.34 -17.43
CA GLY A 195 -3.92 -6.91 -18.54
C GLY A 195 -5.41 -7.07 -18.29
N LYS A 196 -5.92 -6.80 -17.07
CA LYS A 196 -7.33 -7.03 -16.71
C LYS A 196 -8.02 -5.83 -16.07
N ILE A 197 -7.28 -4.88 -15.50
CA ILE A 197 -7.85 -3.76 -14.75
C ILE A 197 -8.89 -2.98 -15.55
N ARG A 198 -8.60 -2.70 -16.83
CA ARG A 198 -9.47 -1.94 -17.74
C ARG A 198 -10.76 -2.68 -18.12
N GLU A 199 -10.77 -4.01 -18.03
CA GLU A 199 -11.93 -4.84 -18.36
C GLU A 199 -12.80 -5.13 -17.14
N VAL A 200 -12.18 -5.44 -16.00
CA VAL A 200 -12.88 -5.95 -14.81
C VAL A 200 -13.38 -4.82 -13.91
N LEU A 201 -12.55 -3.79 -13.70
CA LEU A 201 -12.86 -2.72 -12.74
C LEU A 201 -14.13 -1.91 -13.09
N PRO A 202 -14.43 -1.58 -14.36
CA PRO A 202 -15.57 -0.71 -14.67
C PRO A 202 -16.91 -1.20 -14.10
N ALA A 203 -17.18 -2.51 -14.20
CA ALA A 203 -18.42 -3.09 -13.70
C ALA A 203 -18.53 -3.01 -12.17
N LEU A 204 -17.42 -3.21 -11.45
CA LEU A 204 -17.37 -3.08 -9.99
C LEU A 204 -17.63 -1.63 -9.55
N VAL A 205 -16.95 -0.67 -10.17
CA VAL A 205 -17.08 0.76 -9.83
C VAL A 205 -18.50 1.25 -10.12
N ASP A 206 -19.07 0.90 -11.29
CA ASP A 206 -20.44 1.29 -11.65
C ASP A 206 -21.47 0.67 -10.70
N GLY A 207 -21.35 -0.64 -10.40
CA GLY A 207 -22.26 -1.34 -9.50
C GLY A 207 -22.27 -0.78 -8.07
N VAL A 208 -21.08 -0.49 -7.52
CA VAL A 208 -20.94 0.14 -6.20
C VAL A 208 -21.41 1.59 -6.21
N THR A 209 -21.15 2.34 -7.29
CA THR A 209 -21.64 3.72 -7.41
C THR A 209 -23.17 3.76 -7.41
N LYS A 210 -23.82 2.83 -8.11
CA LYS A 210 -25.28 2.69 -8.17
C LYS A 210 -25.92 2.30 -6.84
N SER A 211 -25.20 1.64 -5.94
CA SER A 211 -25.71 1.33 -4.60
C SER A 211 -25.70 2.55 -3.65
N GLY A 212 -25.05 3.65 -4.05
CA GLY A 212 -24.92 4.86 -3.25
C GLY A 212 -23.84 4.81 -2.18
N ALA A 213 -23.08 3.70 -2.09
CA ALA A 213 -21.97 3.56 -1.16
C ALA A 213 -20.81 4.49 -1.51
N LYS A 214 -20.15 5.04 -0.48
CA LYS A 214 -19.02 5.98 -0.62
C LYS A 214 -17.70 5.35 -0.16
N VAL A 215 -17.34 4.26 -0.84
CA VAL A 215 -16.07 3.56 -0.63
C VAL A 215 -14.89 4.36 -1.19
N LEU A 216 -13.71 4.14 -0.63
CA LEU A 216 -12.46 4.58 -1.24
C LEU A 216 -11.95 3.50 -2.21
N TRP A 217 -11.61 3.89 -3.44
CA TRP A 217 -10.96 3.00 -4.40
C TRP A 217 -9.45 3.19 -4.34
N VAL A 218 -8.72 2.11 -4.12
CA VAL A 218 -7.25 2.10 -4.07
C VAL A 218 -6.70 1.05 -5.03
N CYS A 219 -5.69 1.41 -5.81
CA CYS A 219 -5.02 0.48 -6.72
C CYS A 219 -3.85 -0.22 -6.03
N ASP A 220 -3.83 -1.54 -6.01
CA ASP A 220 -2.66 -2.37 -5.68
C ASP A 220 -2.10 -2.96 -6.99
N PRO A 221 -1.16 -2.26 -7.64
CA PRO A 221 -0.57 -2.69 -8.91
C PRO A 221 0.50 -3.78 -8.75
N MET A 222 0.69 -4.31 -7.54
CA MET A 222 1.83 -5.17 -7.22
C MET A 222 1.40 -6.64 -7.31
N HIS A 223 0.39 -7.00 -6.53
CA HIS A 223 0.00 -8.40 -6.32
C HIS A 223 -0.70 -9.03 -7.53
N GLY A 224 -1.18 -8.23 -8.48
CA GLY A 224 -1.78 -8.69 -9.74
C GLY A 224 -0.75 -9.04 -10.82
N ASN A 225 0.47 -8.48 -10.73
CA ASN A 225 1.49 -8.48 -11.81
C ASN A 225 2.72 -9.32 -11.49
N THR A 226 2.60 -10.26 -10.56
CA THR A 226 3.75 -11.07 -10.15
C THR A 226 3.91 -12.30 -11.05
N TYR A 227 5.14 -12.59 -11.45
CA TYR A 227 5.51 -13.78 -12.23
C TYR A 227 6.85 -14.35 -11.76
N GLU A 228 7.20 -15.54 -12.25
CA GLU A 228 8.49 -16.19 -11.99
C GLU A 228 9.44 -15.93 -13.17
N ALA A 229 10.62 -15.35 -12.89
CA ALA A 229 11.66 -15.13 -13.88
C ALA A 229 12.31 -16.46 -14.31
N PRO A 230 13.02 -16.51 -15.46
CA PRO A 230 13.75 -17.71 -15.89
C PRO A 230 14.78 -18.23 -14.87
N SER A 231 15.27 -17.35 -13.99
CA SER A 231 16.18 -17.68 -12.87
C SER A 231 15.49 -18.35 -11.67
N GLY A 232 14.15 -18.43 -11.65
CA GLY A 232 13.35 -18.95 -10.54
C GLY A 232 12.99 -17.90 -9.47
N TYR A 233 13.50 -16.66 -9.60
CA TYR A 233 13.09 -15.57 -8.73
C TYR A 233 11.67 -15.11 -9.04
N LYS A 234 10.86 -14.92 -8.00
CA LYS A 234 9.59 -14.21 -8.09
C LYS A 234 9.88 -12.74 -8.33
N THR A 235 9.31 -12.13 -9.36
CA THR A 235 9.54 -10.72 -9.70
C THR A 235 8.30 -10.06 -10.29
N ARG A 236 8.35 -8.75 -10.50
CA ARG A 236 7.33 -7.92 -11.14
C ARG A 236 8.02 -7.00 -12.14
N LYS A 237 7.38 -6.73 -13.28
CA LYS A 237 7.87 -5.71 -14.23
C LYS A 237 7.33 -4.36 -13.79
N PHE A 238 8.22 -3.38 -13.68
CA PHE A 238 7.86 -2.01 -13.37
C PHE A 238 6.80 -1.46 -14.34
N ASP A 239 6.92 -1.76 -15.64
CA ASP A 239 5.97 -1.31 -16.66
C ASP A 239 4.56 -1.88 -16.44
N ASP A 240 4.44 -3.14 -16.02
CA ASP A 240 3.14 -3.75 -15.71
C ASP A 240 2.54 -3.12 -14.44
N VAL A 241 3.37 -2.87 -13.42
CA VAL A 241 2.95 -2.13 -12.22
C VAL A 241 2.40 -0.76 -12.60
N LEU A 242 3.14 0.00 -13.42
CA LEU A 242 2.72 1.32 -13.88
C LEU A 242 1.45 1.26 -14.74
N ASP A 243 1.34 0.29 -15.65
CA ASP A 243 0.20 0.16 -16.55
C ASP A 243 -1.10 -0.20 -15.81
N GLU A 244 -1.02 -0.98 -14.73
CA GLU A 244 -2.20 -1.20 -13.89
C GLU A 244 -2.68 0.10 -13.23
N VAL A 245 -1.76 0.95 -12.75
CA VAL A 245 -2.13 2.26 -12.20
C VAL A 245 -2.73 3.16 -13.28
N LYS A 246 -2.15 3.20 -14.48
CA LYS A 246 -2.73 3.94 -15.62
C LYS A 246 -4.15 3.48 -15.93
N GLY A 247 -4.36 2.17 -16.05
CA GLY A 247 -5.66 1.59 -16.30
C GLY A 247 -6.68 1.90 -15.21
N PHE A 248 -6.26 1.89 -13.95
CA PHE A 248 -7.10 2.32 -12.82
C PHE A 248 -7.55 3.78 -12.95
N PHE A 249 -6.64 4.71 -13.27
CA PHE A 249 -6.97 6.12 -13.50
C PHE A 249 -7.88 6.31 -14.72
N GLU A 250 -7.62 5.63 -15.83
CA GLU A 250 -8.44 5.66 -17.04
C GLU A 250 -9.89 5.22 -16.77
N VAL A 251 -10.07 4.12 -16.02
CA VAL A 251 -11.40 3.65 -15.63
C VAL A 251 -12.12 4.70 -14.80
N HIS A 252 -11.49 5.23 -13.75
CA HIS A 252 -12.11 6.25 -12.91
C HIS A 252 -12.43 7.54 -13.67
N LYS A 253 -11.55 7.98 -14.57
CA LYS A 253 -11.79 9.13 -15.46
C LYS A 253 -13.00 8.88 -16.37
N SER A 254 -13.08 7.71 -16.99
CA SER A 254 -14.20 7.35 -17.90
C SER A 254 -15.56 7.30 -17.19
N LEU A 255 -15.58 6.90 -15.92
CA LEU A 255 -16.79 6.78 -15.10
C LEU A 255 -17.10 8.04 -14.29
N GLY A 256 -16.25 9.09 -14.35
CA GLY A 256 -16.41 10.30 -13.55
C GLY A 256 -16.29 10.06 -12.04
N THR A 257 -15.54 9.02 -11.63
CA THR A 257 -15.33 8.65 -10.21
C THR A 257 -13.93 9.03 -9.73
N HIS A 258 -13.65 8.83 -8.44
CA HIS A 258 -12.40 9.26 -7.82
C HIS A 258 -11.41 8.08 -7.64
N PRO A 259 -10.23 8.10 -8.30
CA PRO A 259 -9.11 7.21 -7.99
C PRO A 259 -8.50 7.66 -6.65
N GLY A 260 -8.81 6.93 -5.58
CA GLY A 260 -8.58 7.35 -4.20
C GLY A 260 -7.17 7.13 -3.64
N GLY A 261 -6.35 6.32 -4.29
CA GLY A 261 -4.96 6.12 -3.89
C GLY A 261 -4.30 4.89 -4.50
N ILE A 262 -3.08 4.61 -4.06
CA ILE A 262 -2.29 3.43 -4.43
C ILE A 262 -1.80 2.69 -3.17
N HIS A 263 -1.65 1.37 -3.27
CA HIS A 263 -1.13 0.49 -2.23
C HIS A 263 0.01 -0.32 -2.83
N ILE A 264 1.25 0.08 -2.54
CA ILE A 264 2.46 -0.48 -3.14
C ILE A 264 3.39 -1.09 -2.10
N GLU A 265 4.20 -2.06 -2.53
CA GLU A 265 5.25 -2.68 -1.71
C GLU A 265 6.59 -2.10 -2.13
N LEU A 266 7.25 -1.39 -1.22
CA LEU A 266 8.52 -0.71 -1.48
C LEU A 266 9.52 -0.89 -0.34
N THR A 267 10.78 -0.60 -0.63
CA THR A 267 11.83 -0.37 0.37
C THR A 267 12.67 0.84 -0.03
N GLY A 268 13.30 1.48 0.97
CA GLY A 268 14.28 2.56 0.74
C GLY A 268 15.68 2.05 0.37
N ASP A 269 15.86 0.73 0.27
CA ASP A 269 17.12 0.10 -0.11
C ASP A 269 17.22 -0.07 -1.64
N ASP A 270 18.46 -0.08 -2.15
CA ASP A 270 18.78 -0.36 -3.56
C ASP A 270 18.76 -1.87 -3.85
N VAL A 271 17.60 -2.50 -3.65
CA VAL A 271 17.38 -3.94 -3.94
C VAL A 271 17.13 -4.19 -5.42
N THR A 272 17.35 -5.43 -5.86
CA THR A 272 17.09 -5.90 -7.23
C THR A 272 15.96 -6.92 -7.24
N GLU A 273 14.76 -6.47 -6.88
CA GLU A 273 13.60 -7.35 -6.69
C GLU A 273 12.57 -7.24 -7.84
N CYS A 274 12.37 -6.04 -8.39
CA CYS A 274 11.51 -5.78 -9.54
C CYS A 274 12.33 -5.42 -10.79
N VAL A 275 11.92 -5.93 -11.94
CA VAL A 275 12.56 -5.76 -13.25
C VAL A 275 12.14 -4.45 -13.90
N GLY A 276 13.06 -3.80 -14.61
CA GLY A 276 12.81 -2.53 -15.31
C GLY A 276 12.98 -1.30 -14.44
N GLY A 277 12.18 -0.25 -14.70
CA GLY A 277 12.39 1.09 -14.14
C GLY A 277 13.55 1.81 -14.83
N GLY A 278 13.89 3.01 -14.33
CA GLY A 278 14.94 3.86 -14.90
C GLY A 278 16.31 3.18 -14.99
N GLU A 279 16.63 2.33 -14.02
CA GLU A 279 17.90 1.57 -13.94
C GLU A 279 17.94 0.34 -14.88
N GLN A 280 16.81 -0.04 -15.49
CA GLN A 280 16.69 -1.18 -16.42
C GLN A 280 17.17 -2.52 -15.82
N ILE A 281 16.79 -2.80 -14.57
CA ILE A 281 17.11 -4.05 -13.86
C ILE A 281 16.65 -5.25 -14.70
N SER A 282 17.59 -6.14 -15.03
CA SER A 282 17.35 -7.35 -15.82
C SER A 282 16.95 -8.57 -14.96
N HIS A 283 16.69 -9.72 -15.58
CA HIS A 283 16.42 -10.96 -14.84
C HIS A 283 17.68 -11.51 -14.18
N GLU A 284 18.84 -11.25 -14.77
CA GLU A 284 20.16 -11.64 -14.27
C GLU A 284 20.53 -10.84 -13.02
N ASP A 285 20.15 -9.55 -12.98
CA ASP A 285 20.44 -8.66 -11.85
C ASP A 285 19.70 -9.05 -10.58
N LEU A 286 18.60 -9.81 -10.66
CA LEU A 286 17.78 -10.19 -9.50
C LEU A 286 18.58 -10.89 -8.40
N ALA A 287 19.58 -11.70 -8.78
CA ALA A 287 20.39 -12.44 -7.81
C ALA A 287 21.38 -11.56 -7.02
N SER A 288 21.59 -10.30 -7.44
CA SER A 288 22.59 -9.43 -6.82
C SER A 288 22.20 -8.98 -5.41
N ARG A 289 20.91 -8.65 -5.19
CA ARG A 289 20.41 -8.08 -3.94
C ARG A 289 18.91 -8.29 -3.76
N TYR A 290 18.49 -9.55 -3.75
CA TYR A 290 17.12 -9.94 -3.42
C TYR A 290 17.00 -10.19 -1.91
N GLU A 291 16.36 -9.27 -1.18
CA GLU A 291 16.35 -9.28 0.29
C GLU A 291 14.96 -9.54 0.89
N SER A 292 13.90 -9.41 0.09
CA SER A 292 12.53 -9.64 0.56
C SER A 292 12.31 -11.08 1.03
N ALA A 293 11.67 -11.20 2.19
CA ALA A 293 11.25 -12.49 2.76
C ALA A 293 10.02 -13.10 2.05
N CYS A 294 9.35 -12.34 1.17
CA CYS A 294 8.14 -12.79 0.48
C CYS A 294 8.07 -12.24 -0.95
N ASP A 295 7.44 -11.08 -1.14
CA ASP A 295 7.16 -10.53 -2.46
C ASP A 295 8.21 -9.50 -2.89
N PRO A 296 8.52 -9.42 -4.19
CA PRO A 296 9.50 -8.48 -4.73
C PRO A 296 9.01 -7.04 -4.60
N ARG A 297 9.79 -6.16 -3.95
CA ARG A 297 9.44 -4.77 -3.68
C ARG A 297 10.00 -3.84 -4.75
N LEU A 298 9.39 -2.66 -4.90
CA LEU A 298 10.04 -1.57 -5.61
C LEU A 298 11.22 -1.08 -4.76
N ASN A 299 12.38 -0.88 -5.41
CA ASN A 299 13.53 -0.27 -4.76
C ASN A 299 13.34 1.26 -4.60
N HIS A 300 14.32 1.93 -4.01
CA HIS A 300 14.27 3.38 -3.79
C HIS A 300 13.97 4.17 -5.08
N SER A 301 14.74 3.93 -6.15
CA SER A 301 14.60 4.63 -7.44
C SER A 301 13.24 4.35 -8.09
N GLN A 302 12.84 3.08 -8.22
CA GLN A 302 11.56 2.69 -8.82
C GLN A 302 10.36 3.29 -8.06
N SER A 303 10.46 3.40 -6.73
CA SER A 303 9.40 3.98 -5.90
C SER A 303 9.20 5.46 -6.18
N LEU A 304 10.28 6.22 -6.31
CA LEU A 304 10.24 7.65 -6.67
C LEU A 304 9.75 7.86 -8.11
N GLU A 305 10.20 7.01 -9.04
CA GLU A 305 9.74 7.03 -10.43
C GLU A 305 8.23 6.81 -10.52
N LEU A 306 7.70 5.81 -9.81
CA LEU A 306 6.26 5.54 -9.78
C LEU A 306 5.49 6.73 -9.18
N ALA A 307 5.96 7.30 -8.06
CA ALA A 307 5.33 8.44 -7.43
C ALA A 307 5.23 9.64 -8.38
N PHE A 308 6.30 9.92 -9.12
CA PHE A 308 6.33 10.98 -10.13
C PHE A 308 5.32 10.75 -11.25
N LEU A 309 5.29 9.53 -11.81
CA LEU A 309 4.39 9.20 -12.91
C LEU A 309 2.92 9.24 -12.47
N VAL A 310 2.61 8.85 -11.23
CA VAL A 310 1.28 8.99 -10.64
C VAL A 310 0.93 10.47 -10.44
N ALA A 311 1.88 11.31 -10.05
CA ALA A 311 1.67 12.75 -9.95
C ALA A 311 1.32 13.36 -11.32
N GLU A 312 1.95 12.94 -12.42
CA GLU A 312 1.56 13.36 -13.78
C GLU A 312 0.11 12.96 -14.10
N MET A 313 -0.29 11.71 -13.80
CA MET A 313 -1.67 11.25 -14.01
C MET A 313 -2.72 12.05 -13.23
N LEU A 314 -2.36 12.54 -12.04
CA LEU A 314 -3.23 13.41 -11.23
C LEU A 314 -3.39 14.81 -11.84
N ARG A 315 -2.39 15.31 -12.58
CA ARG A 315 -2.46 16.62 -13.26
C ARG A 315 -3.34 16.61 -14.49
N ASP A 316 -3.40 15.48 -15.21
CA ASP A 316 -4.15 15.31 -16.45
C ASP A 316 -5.66 15.04 -16.24
N ARG A 317 -6.16 15.27 -15.02
CA ARG A 317 -7.53 14.99 -14.61
C ARG A 317 -8.41 16.23 -14.66
#